data_AF-A0A2E5S6G1-F1
#
_entry.id   AF-A0A2E5S6G1-F1
#
_cell.length_a   1.000
_cell.length_b   1.000
_cell.length_c   1.000
_cell.angle_alpha   90.00
_cell.angle_beta   90.00
_cell.angle_gamma   90.00
#
_symmetry.space_group_name_H-M   'P 1'
#
loop_
_entity.id
_entity.type
_entity.pdbx_description
1 polymer ?
#
loop_
_entity_poly.entity_id
_entity_poly.type
_entity_poly.pdbx_seq_one_letter_code
_entity_poly.pdbx_strand_id
1 'polypeptide(L)'
;MILKYGRLLSVVAVCFFALHCPPSGGGNDGLAFLFLGGEPPVRKAPSLRVTYNSATYGSGTTLDFGSEITNASSGKTYTITIHNDGDESLELSGTPIVEKSGSNASDYTISQPSGTTIAGGGSTSFTITFVPGSNGTRTATIEIESNDDGTPTYELDLTGEGSGAAPRMAITEGSTSYSHNAEINLGSVQENDSGSARTFTITNTGSQNLTFTNSPAISKAGTNHTEFTIGQPSNANLTPGNSRTFTITFEPTVDGSKTATLTIETNDPDFPAFELDLVGTSTPEPQPMIQIEHNSVDYTSGGSIPTFGTVWPDDVSSSKSITVRNIGTDTLTGLDVSISGTNASQFVRTALPGTTIAPGGSITFNVTFEPDTIGSKTATLDIESDDGDDGSASSVSLNLSGTGHSGRDILVEWDQAKEQGVSDTGGGYAVCYSQNSGFNPADVDGSTIFCDLVSWPGSGDTSTSKVITVNYHGTWYIKVYAFAGFNTDGGPPSAQQTVVVPQ
;
A
#
# COMPACT_ATOMS: atom_id res chain seq x y z
N MET A 1 -13.78 -20.99 -30.51
CA MET A 1 -12.88 -21.24 -31.67
C MET A 1 -13.23 -22.62 -32.20
N ILE A 2 -13.80 -22.69 -33.41
CA ILE A 2 -14.49 -23.85 -33.98
C ILE A 2 -13.49 -24.79 -34.66
N LEU A 3 -13.52 -26.09 -34.33
CA LEU A 3 -12.97 -27.14 -35.21
C LEU A 3 -14.11 -27.97 -35.82
N LYS A 4 -14.05 -28.09 -37.14
CA LYS A 4 -14.99 -28.76 -38.04
C LYS A 4 -14.74 -30.28 -38.06
N TYR A 5 -15.81 -31.07 -38.11
CA TYR A 5 -15.78 -32.41 -38.69
C TYR A 5 -16.77 -32.47 -39.86
N GLY A 6 -16.24 -32.73 -41.06
CA GLY A 6 -17.00 -32.94 -42.30
C GLY A 6 -17.39 -34.41 -42.45
N ARG A 7 -18.67 -34.65 -42.74
CA ARG A 7 -19.23 -35.96 -43.08
C ARG A 7 -19.02 -36.24 -44.58
N LEU A 8 -18.49 -37.41 -44.92
CA LEU A 8 -18.54 -37.97 -46.28
C LEU A 8 -19.94 -38.56 -46.53
N LEU A 9 -20.52 -38.22 -47.68
CA LEU A 9 -21.80 -38.68 -48.18
C LEU A 9 -21.53 -39.65 -49.35
N SER A 10 -21.94 -40.92 -49.25
CA SER A 10 -21.96 -41.85 -50.39
C SER A 10 -23.40 -42.08 -50.83
N VAL A 11 -23.67 -41.77 -52.09
CA VAL A 11 -24.95 -41.90 -52.78
C VAL A 11 -25.01 -43.29 -53.42
N VAL A 12 -26.09 -44.03 -53.20
CA VAL A 12 -26.45 -45.21 -54.01
C VAL A 12 -27.80 -44.97 -54.66
N ALA A 13 -27.83 -45.05 -55.99
CA ALA A 13 -28.99 -44.91 -56.84
C ALA A 13 -29.80 -46.22 -56.91
N VAL A 14 -31.13 -46.12 -56.92
CA VAL A 14 -32.06 -47.23 -57.15
C VAL A 14 -32.94 -46.91 -58.36
N CYS A 15 -32.84 -47.72 -59.41
CA CYS A 15 -33.77 -47.69 -60.56
C CYS A 15 -34.94 -48.65 -60.29
N PHE A 16 -36.17 -48.17 -60.50
CA PHE A 16 -37.39 -48.99 -60.53
C PHE A 16 -37.80 -49.26 -61.98
N PHE A 17 -38.06 -50.53 -62.31
CA PHE A 17 -38.96 -50.89 -63.42
C PHE A 17 -40.15 -51.64 -62.85
N ALA A 18 -41.35 -51.15 -63.16
CA ALA A 18 -42.62 -51.80 -62.83
C ALA A 18 -43.05 -52.67 -64.02
N LEU A 19 -43.51 -53.89 -63.74
CA LEU A 19 -44.21 -54.74 -64.69
C LEU A 19 -45.51 -55.23 -64.04
N HIS A 20 -46.64 -54.76 -64.58
CA HIS A 20 -47.95 -55.36 -64.37
C HIS A 20 -48.15 -56.46 -65.42
N CYS A 21 -48.65 -57.63 -65.01
CA CYS A 21 -49.19 -58.63 -65.92
C CYS A 21 -50.51 -59.21 -65.36
N PRO A 22 -51.60 -59.31 -66.15
CA PRO A 22 -52.82 -60.03 -65.80
C PRO A 22 -52.73 -61.52 -66.20
N PRO A 23 -53.68 -62.38 -65.77
CA PRO A 23 -53.37 -63.75 -65.40
C PRO A 23 -53.53 -64.75 -66.55
N SER A 24 -52.53 -65.61 -66.75
CA SER A 24 -52.72 -66.98 -67.26
C SER A 24 -51.41 -67.78 -67.20
N GLY A 25 -51.42 -68.88 -66.45
CA GLY A 25 -50.70 -70.13 -66.77
C GLY A 25 -49.16 -70.17 -66.65
N GLY A 26 -48.69 -70.87 -65.60
CA GLY A 26 -47.52 -71.76 -65.65
C GLY A 26 -46.14 -71.16 -65.30
N GLY A 27 -45.44 -71.83 -64.38
CA GLY A 27 -43.98 -71.74 -64.22
C GLY A 27 -43.48 -71.05 -62.95
N ASN A 28 -42.57 -71.73 -62.23
CA ASN A 28 -41.94 -71.34 -60.97
C ASN A 28 -41.19 -70.00 -61.03
N ASP A 29 -41.15 -69.25 -59.90
CA ASP A 29 -39.94 -68.60 -59.32
C ASP A 29 -40.32 -67.72 -58.12
N GLY A 30 -39.78 -68.05 -56.94
CA GLY A 30 -39.97 -67.29 -55.69
C GLY A 30 -38.83 -66.30 -55.47
N LEU A 31 -39.16 -65.01 -55.50
CA LEU A 31 -38.23 -63.90 -55.28
C LEU A 31 -38.05 -63.60 -53.78
N ALA A 32 -36.79 -63.54 -53.34
CA ALA A 32 -36.37 -63.11 -52.01
C ALA A 32 -36.40 -61.58 -51.91
N PHE A 33 -37.05 -61.06 -50.86
CA PHE A 33 -36.96 -59.65 -50.46
C PHE A 33 -35.69 -59.44 -49.62
N LEU A 34 -34.69 -58.74 -50.17
CA LEU A 34 -33.58 -58.19 -49.38
C LEU A 34 -34.03 -56.89 -48.68
N PHE A 35 -34.18 -56.94 -47.36
CA PHE A 35 -34.20 -55.73 -46.54
C PHE A 35 -32.77 -55.17 -46.44
N LEU A 36 -32.48 -54.07 -47.13
CA LEU A 36 -31.38 -53.16 -46.79
C LEU A 36 -31.88 -52.19 -45.70
N GLY A 37 -32.15 -52.72 -44.51
CA GLY A 37 -32.27 -51.92 -43.28
C GLY A 37 -31.00 -52.11 -42.49
N GLY A 38 -30.25 -51.03 -42.26
CA GLY A 38 -29.06 -51.08 -41.40
C GLY A 38 -29.42 -51.70 -40.05
N GLU A 39 -28.60 -52.65 -39.61
CA GLU A 39 -28.71 -53.27 -38.29
C GLU A 39 -28.87 -52.14 -37.25
N PRO A 40 -29.89 -52.18 -36.36
CA PRO A 40 -29.99 -51.19 -35.30
C PRO A 40 -28.66 -51.14 -34.54
N PRO A 41 -28.21 -49.97 -34.07
CA PRO A 41 -26.97 -49.89 -33.31
C PRO A 41 -27.04 -50.91 -32.18
N VAL A 42 -26.08 -51.84 -32.17
CA VAL A 42 -25.95 -52.83 -31.11
C VAL A 42 -25.75 -52.05 -29.82
N ARG A 43 -26.81 -51.96 -29.00
CA ARG A 43 -26.71 -51.35 -27.66
C ARG A 43 -25.79 -52.22 -26.85
N LYS A 44 -24.78 -51.61 -26.23
CA LYS A 44 -23.92 -52.32 -25.27
C LYS A 44 -24.76 -52.63 -24.03
N ALA A 45 -24.81 -53.90 -23.65
CA ALA A 45 -25.44 -54.34 -22.41
C ALA A 45 -24.90 -53.55 -21.19
N PRO A 46 -25.65 -53.45 -20.09
CA PRO A 46 -25.17 -52.81 -18.86
C PRO A 46 -23.80 -53.36 -18.46
N SER A 47 -22.89 -52.48 -18.06
CA SER A 47 -21.53 -52.86 -17.70
C SER A 47 -21.05 -52.04 -16.51
N LEU A 48 -20.91 -52.69 -15.37
CA LEU A 48 -20.55 -52.07 -14.10
C LEU A 48 -19.04 -51.87 -14.02
N ARG A 49 -18.62 -50.65 -13.69
CA ARG A 49 -17.22 -50.34 -13.34
C ARG A 49 -17.15 -49.55 -12.05
N VAL A 50 -16.31 -49.98 -11.11
CA VAL A 50 -16.07 -49.25 -9.85
C VAL A 50 -14.77 -48.46 -9.93
N THR A 51 -14.79 -47.21 -9.46
CA THR A 51 -13.60 -46.37 -9.37
C THR A 51 -13.44 -45.69 -8.02
N TYR A 52 -12.19 -45.53 -7.58
CA TYR A 52 -11.77 -44.68 -6.46
C TYR A 52 -10.50 -43.93 -6.85
N ASN A 53 -10.43 -42.62 -6.58
CA ASN A 53 -9.32 -41.74 -7.00
C ASN A 53 -8.91 -41.92 -8.47
N SER A 54 -9.90 -42.02 -9.36
CA SER A 54 -9.72 -42.26 -10.81
C SER A 54 -9.10 -43.61 -11.20
N ALA A 55 -8.71 -44.44 -10.24
CA ALA A 55 -8.29 -45.82 -10.49
C ALA A 55 -9.52 -46.71 -10.61
N THR A 56 -9.48 -47.64 -11.57
CA THR A 56 -10.51 -48.68 -11.72
C THR A 56 -10.15 -49.85 -10.83
N TYR A 57 -11.11 -50.27 -10.02
CA TYR A 57 -11.05 -51.51 -9.25
C TYR A 57 -11.84 -52.56 -10.04
N GLY A 58 -11.38 -53.80 -10.04
CA GLY A 58 -12.10 -54.93 -10.66
C GLY A 58 -12.83 -55.74 -9.59
N SER A 59 -13.81 -56.55 -9.99
CA SER A 59 -14.45 -57.49 -9.06
C SER A 59 -13.39 -58.45 -8.47
N GLY A 60 -13.44 -58.68 -7.16
CA GLY A 60 -12.48 -59.47 -6.40
C GLY A 60 -11.13 -58.78 -6.11
N THR A 61 -10.99 -57.49 -6.40
CA THR A 61 -9.81 -56.72 -5.98
C THR A 61 -9.95 -56.21 -4.54
N THR A 62 -8.87 -55.69 -3.97
CA THR A 62 -8.85 -55.15 -2.60
C THR A 62 -8.67 -53.64 -2.61
N LEU A 63 -9.48 -52.95 -1.82
CA LEU A 63 -9.36 -51.53 -1.49
C LEU A 63 -8.78 -51.37 -0.07
N ASP A 64 -7.61 -50.74 0.00
CA ASP A 64 -6.88 -50.55 1.26
C ASP A 64 -7.10 -49.15 1.87
N PHE A 65 -7.64 -49.14 3.09
CA PHE A 65 -7.80 -47.95 3.91
C PHE A 65 -6.50 -47.57 4.66
N GLY A 66 -5.46 -48.40 4.59
CA GLY A 66 -4.25 -48.24 5.38
C GLY A 66 -4.54 -48.32 6.88
N SER A 67 -3.69 -47.70 7.69
CA SER A 67 -3.90 -47.67 9.14
C SER A 67 -4.88 -46.59 9.57
N GLU A 68 -5.70 -46.93 10.57
CA GLU A 68 -6.50 -45.99 11.35
C GLU A 68 -6.46 -46.31 12.85
N ILE A 69 -6.72 -45.29 13.67
CA ILE A 69 -6.71 -45.43 15.12
C ILE A 69 -7.99 -46.11 15.58
N THR A 70 -7.84 -47.08 16.47
CA THR A 70 -8.99 -47.79 16.98
C THR A 70 -9.92 -46.89 17.77
N ASN A 71 -11.22 -47.01 17.49
CA ASN A 71 -12.29 -46.24 18.13
C ASN A 71 -12.14 -44.71 18.02
N ALA A 72 -11.46 -44.23 16.96
CA ALA A 72 -11.33 -42.79 16.71
C ALA A 72 -12.72 -42.14 16.54
N SER A 73 -12.83 -40.87 16.93
CA SER A 73 -14.08 -40.10 16.81
C SER A 73 -14.50 -39.87 15.34
N SER A 74 -13.53 -39.91 14.43
CA SER A 74 -13.71 -39.85 12.98
C SER A 74 -12.91 -40.97 12.32
N GLY A 75 -13.40 -41.50 11.20
CA GLY A 75 -12.71 -42.54 10.43
C GLY A 75 -12.25 -42.08 9.05
N LYS A 76 -11.40 -42.88 8.42
CA LYS A 76 -10.97 -42.65 7.04
C LYS A 76 -12.12 -42.98 6.09
N THR A 77 -12.51 -42.00 5.29
CA THR A 77 -13.67 -42.09 4.40
C THR A 77 -13.23 -42.09 2.94
N TYR A 78 -13.63 -43.11 2.18
CA TYR A 78 -13.45 -43.19 0.74
C TYR A 78 -14.80 -43.00 0.03
N THR A 79 -14.82 -42.16 -1.02
CA THR A 79 -15.97 -42.01 -1.91
C THR A 79 -15.76 -42.89 -3.14
N ILE A 80 -16.66 -43.83 -3.36
CA ILE A 80 -16.59 -44.85 -4.40
C ILE A 80 -17.64 -44.54 -5.45
N THR A 81 -17.26 -44.61 -6.73
CA THR A 81 -18.18 -44.34 -7.85
C THR A 81 -18.43 -45.61 -8.64
N ILE A 82 -19.71 -45.92 -8.85
CA ILE A 82 -20.21 -46.98 -9.73
C ILE A 82 -20.58 -46.32 -11.05
N HIS A 83 -20.00 -46.78 -12.15
CA HIS A 83 -20.29 -46.34 -13.51
C HIS A 83 -21.05 -47.41 -14.26
N ASN A 84 -21.92 -46.98 -15.17
CA ASN A 84 -22.49 -47.83 -16.20
C ASN A 84 -21.80 -47.51 -17.54
N ASP A 85 -20.85 -48.33 -17.95
CA ASP A 85 -20.13 -48.21 -19.23
C ASP A 85 -20.92 -48.81 -20.41
N GLY A 86 -22.15 -49.28 -20.19
CA GLY A 86 -23.11 -49.75 -21.20
C GLY A 86 -24.04 -48.64 -21.71
N ASP A 87 -24.89 -48.98 -22.68
CA ASP A 87 -25.91 -48.08 -23.24
C ASP A 87 -27.29 -48.29 -22.60
N GLU A 88 -27.53 -49.46 -22.01
CA GLU A 88 -28.77 -49.81 -21.32
C GLU A 88 -28.69 -49.53 -19.81
N SER A 89 -29.82 -49.42 -19.13
CA SER A 89 -29.84 -49.13 -17.68
C SER A 89 -29.23 -50.28 -16.87
N LEU A 90 -28.27 -49.92 -16.00
CA LEU A 90 -27.75 -50.79 -14.97
C LEU A 90 -28.66 -50.70 -13.74
N GLU A 91 -29.32 -51.80 -13.41
CA GLU A 91 -30.18 -51.95 -12.23
C GLU A 91 -29.36 -52.57 -11.11
N LEU A 92 -29.26 -51.90 -9.97
CA LEU A 92 -28.62 -52.37 -8.76
C LEU A 92 -29.68 -53.02 -7.85
N SER A 93 -29.68 -54.35 -7.78
CA SER A 93 -30.78 -55.15 -7.22
C SER A 93 -30.64 -55.50 -5.75
N GLY A 94 -29.46 -55.29 -5.15
CA GLY A 94 -29.18 -55.66 -3.75
C GLY A 94 -30.06 -54.90 -2.74
N THR A 95 -30.29 -55.51 -1.56
CA THR A 95 -31.08 -54.90 -0.49
C THR A 95 -30.38 -55.06 0.87
N PRO A 96 -29.48 -54.14 1.26
CA PRO A 96 -29.16 -52.84 0.64
C PRO A 96 -28.34 -52.92 -0.67
N ILE A 97 -28.29 -51.82 -1.45
CA ILE A 97 -27.60 -51.77 -2.76
C ILE A 97 -26.15 -52.25 -2.67
N VAL A 98 -25.42 -51.73 -1.66
CA VAL A 98 -24.07 -52.18 -1.33
C VAL A 98 -24.17 -52.95 -0.02
N GLU A 99 -24.14 -54.27 -0.13
CA GLU A 99 -24.10 -55.16 1.03
C GLU A 99 -22.67 -55.29 1.54
N LYS A 100 -22.52 -55.59 2.82
CA LYS A 100 -21.21 -55.83 3.43
C LYS A 100 -21.23 -57.11 4.24
N SER A 101 -20.16 -57.87 4.12
CA SER A 101 -19.98 -59.14 4.79
C SER A 101 -18.53 -59.28 5.28
N GLY A 102 -18.24 -60.39 5.96
CA GLY A 102 -16.92 -60.66 6.54
C GLY A 102 -16.83 -60.41 8.04
N SER A 103 -15.72 -60.85 8.62
CA SER A 103 -15.50 -60.90 10.07
C SER A 103 -15.37 -59.52 10.73
N ASN A 104 -15.01 -58.48 9.97
CA ASN A 104 -14.82 -57.12 10.49
C ASN A 104 -15.70 -56.08 9.78
N ALA A 105 -16.80 -56.51 9.16
CA ALA A 105 -17.73 -55.63 8.44
C ALA A 105 -18.34 -54.51 9.29
N SER A 106 -18.36 -54.65 10.61
CA SER A 106 -18.83 -53.59 11.53
C SER A 106 -17.93 -52.36 11.54
N ASP A 107 -16.65 -52.51 11.20
CA ASP A 107 -15.67 -51.41 11.20
C ASP A 107 -15.77 -50.53 9.94
N TYR A 108 -16.55 -50.99 8.95
CA TYR A 108 -16.80 -50.29 7.70
C TYR A 108 -18.26 -49.85 7.68
N THR A 109 -18.50 -48.54 7.75
CA THR A 109 -19.84 -47.96 7.63
C THR A 109 -20.06 -47.49 6.20
N ILE A 110 -21.22 -47.82 5.63
CA ILE A 110 -21.54 -47.55 4.22
C ILE A 110 -22.70 -46.56 4.15
N SER A 111 -22.51 -45.45 3.46
CA SER A 111 -23.59 -44.57 3.04
C SER A 111 -24.07 -45.01 1.66
N GLN A 112 -25.26 -45.60 1.58
CA GLN A 112 -25.79 -46.21 0.36
C GLN A 112 -25.94 -45.18 -0.80
N PRO A 113 -25.83 -45.62 -2.06
CA PRO A 113 -26.19 -44.80 -3.22
C PRO A 113 -27.63 -44.28 -3.13
N SER A 114 -27.90 -43.11 -3.73
CA SER A 114 -29.21 -42.46 -3.69
C SER A 114 -30.27 -43.06 -4.62
N GLY A 115 -29.89 -43.99 -5.51
CA GLY A 115 -30.78 -44.61 -6.48
C GLY A 115 -30.32 -45.99 -6.90
N THR A 116 -31.27 -46.81 -7.33
CA THR A 116 -31.08 -48.21 -7.74
C THR A 116 -30.84 -48.38 -9.25
N THR A 117 -30.95 -47.32 -10.04
CA THR A 117 -30.86 -47.40 -11.51
C THR A 117 -29.87 -46.37 -12.03
N ILE A 118 -28.94 -46.79 -12.88
CA ILE A 118 -27.96 -45.94 -13.54
C ILE A 118 -28.18 -46.03 -15.06
N ALA A 119 -28.57 -44.91 -15.69
CA ALA A 119 -28.72 -44.84 -17.14
C ALA A 119 -27.39 -45.15 -17.86
N GLY A 120 -27.44 -45.57 -19.13
CA GLY A 120 -26.25 -45.81 -19.94
C GLY A 120 -25.30 -44.60 -19.97
N GLY A 121 -24.01 -44.84 -19.73
CA GLY A 121 -22.98 -43.80 -19.57
C GLY A 121 -23.06 -42.98 -18.28
N GLY A 122 -24.02 -43.26 -17.39
CA GLY A 122 -24.21 -42.59 -16.11
C GLY A 122 -23.35 -43.17 -14.99
N SER A 123 -23.44 -42.56 -13.80
CA SER A 123 -22.80 -43.05 -12.59
C SER A 123 -23.55 -42.65 -11.32
N THR A 124 -23.27 -43.36 -10.22
CA THR A 124 -23.71 -43.01 -8.86
C THR A 124 -22.56 -43.25 -7.89
N SER A 125 -22.62 -42.69 -6.68
CA SER A 125 -21.56 -42.85 -5.68
C SER A 125 -22.10 -43.23 -4.31
N PHE A 126 -21.25 -43.88 -3.53
CA PHE A 126 -21.46 -44.18 -2.13
C PHE A 126 -20.17 -43.90 -1.35
N THR A 127 -20.25 -43.86 -0.02
CA THR A 127 -19.04 -43.71 0.81
C THR A 127 -18.87 -44.90 1.72
N ILE A 128 -17.61 -45.23 1.98
CA ILE A 128 -17.20 -46.22 2.98
C ILE A 128 -16.33 -45.50 3.99
N THR A 129 -16.69 -45.56 5.27
CA THR A 129 -15.89 -45.01 6.36
C THR A 129 -15.36 -46.14 7.23
N PHE A 130 -14.02 -46.22 7.35
CA PHE A 130 -13.32 -47.19 8.18
C PHE A 130 -13.01 -46.61 9.56
N VAL A 131 -13.59 -47.21 10.61
CA VAL A 131 -13.30 -46.95 12.02
C VAL A 131 -13.05 -48.31 12.69
N PRO A 132 -11.78 -48.74 12.82
CA PRO A 132 -11.49 -50.05 13.41
C PRO A 132 -11.88 -50.09 14.89
N GLY A 133 -12.64 -51.09 15.32
CA GLY A 133 -12.96 -51.28 16.75
C GLY A 133 -11.81 -51.90 17.57
N SER A 134 -10.88 -52.58 16.90
CA SER A 134 -9.77 -53.34 17.50
C SER A 134 -8.49 -53.28 16.66
N ASN A 135 -7.34 -53.52 17.31
CA ASN A 135 -6.05 -53.53 16.63
C ASN A 135 -5.93 -54.71 15.66
N GLY A 136 -5.01 -54.61 14.70
CA GLY A 136 -4.73 -55.66 13.72
C GLY A 136 -5.44 -55.42 12.40
N THR A 137 -5.13 -56.27 11.42
CA THR A 137 -5.74 -56.22 10.09
C THR A 137 -7.25 -56.49 10.19
N ARG A 138 -8.02 -55.62 9.54
CA ARG A 138 -9.48 -55.61 9.55
C ARG A 138 -9.97 -55.82 8.13
N THR A 139 -10.63 -56.94 7.87
CA THR A 139 -11.13 -57.26 6.53
C THR A 139 -12.65 -57.36 6.48
N ALA A 140 -13.20 -56.91 5.37
CA ALA A 140 -14.60 -57.06 5.02
C ALA A 140 -14.69 -57.20 3.50
N THR A 141 -15.84 -57.59 3.00
CA THR A 141 -16.11 -57.60 1.56
C THR A 141 -17.40 -56.82 1.35
N ILE A 142 -17.45 -56.01 0.30
CA ILE A 142 -18.71 -55.43 -0.18
C ILE A 142 -19.19 -56.18 -1.42
N GLU A 143 -20.50 -56.22 -1.58
CA GLU A 143 -21.16 -56.85 -2.70
C GLU A 143 -22.18 -55.89 -3.32
N ILE A 144 -22.21 -55.84 -4.65
CA ILE A 144 -23.18 -55.06 -5.42
C ILE A 144 -23.79 -56.00 -6.45
N GLU A 145 -25.05 -56.37 -6.26
CA GLU A 145 -25.80 -57.14 -7.25
C GLU A 145 -26.34 -56.21 -8.35
N SER A 146 -26.24 -56.65 -9.60
CA SER A 146 -26.77 -55.91 -10.74
C SER A 146 -27.22 -56.79 -11.91
N ASN A 147 -27.86 -56.18 -12.91
CA ASN A 147 -28.18 -56.81 -14.18
C ASN A 147 -27.04 -56.78 -15.22
N ASP A 148 -25.79 -56.55 -14.81
CA ASP A 148 -24.62 -56.76 -15.65
C ASP A 148 -24.33 -58.27 -15.78
N ASP A 149 -24.68 -58.88 -16.91
CA ASP A 149 -24.46 -60.32 -17.15
C ASP A 149 -22.98 -60.75 -17.06
N GLY A 150 -22.04 -59.83 -17.30
CA GLY A 150 -20.62 -60.09 -17.20
C GLY A 150 -20.11 -60.10 -15.76
N THR A 151 -20.77 -59.38 -14.87
CA THR A 151 -20.46 -59.31 -13.43
C THR A 151 -21.74 -59.09 -12.64
N PRO A 152 -22.63 -60.10 -12.56
CA PRO A 152 -23.96 -59.95 -11.95
C PRO A 152 -23.85 -59.69 -10.44
N THR A 153 -22.77 -60.18 -9.84
CA THR A 153 -22.36 -59.87 -8.48
C THR A 153 -20.97 -59.26 -8.54
N TYR A 154 -20.86 -57.98 -8.16
CA TYR A 154 -19.60 -57.28 -8.07
C TYR A 154 -19.09 -57.30 -6.63
N GLU A 155 -17.92 -57.90 -6.41
CA GLU A 155 -17.30 -58.00 -5.09
C GLU A 155 -16.08 -57.08 -5.00
N LEU A 156 -15.92 -56.40 -3.86
CA LEU A 156 -14.72 -55.63 -3.56
C LEU A 156 -14.30 -55.91 -2.13
N ASP A 157 -13.11 -56.48 -1.96
CA ASP A 157 -12.53 -56.71 -0.65
C ASP A 157 -12.05 -55.39 -0.06
N LEU A 158 -12.27 -55.21 1.23
CA LEU A 158 -11.80 -54.08 2.02
C LEU A 158 -10.74 -54.59 2.98
N THR A 159 -9.63 -53.86 3.06
CA THR A 159 -8.62 -54.07 4.08
C THR A 159 -8.24 -52.75 4.72
N GLY A 160 -7.84 -52.81 5.98
CA GLY A 160 -7.35 -51.69 6.75
C GLY A 160 -6.70 -52.21 8.02
N GLU A 161 -5.87 -51.40 8.66
CA GLU A 161 -5.16 -51.80 9.87
C GLU A 161 -5.66 -50.98 11.06
N GLY A 162 -6.19 -51.65 12.08
CA GLY A 162 -6.46 -51.03 13.36
C GLY A 162 -5.17 -50.83 14.14
N SER A 163 -4.85 -49.58 14.46
CA SER A 163 -3.73 -49.21 15.33
C SER A 163 -4.20 -48.94 16.77
N GLY A 164 -3.28 -49.04 17.74
CA GLY A 164 -3.60 -48.86 19.16
C GLY A 164 -4.33 -47.55 19.45
N ALA A 165 -5.33 -47.59 20.33
CA ALA A 165 -6.06 -46.41 20.76
C ALA A 165 -5.08 -45.35 21.27
N ALA A 166 -5.22 -44.11 20.81
CA ALA A 166 -4.35 -43.00 21.16
C ALA A 166 -5.13 -41.68 21.06
N PRO A 167 -4.72 -40.64 21.80
CA PRO A 167 -5.21 -39.29 21.53
C PRO A 167 -4.59 -38.77 20.24
N ARG A 168 -5.30 -37.88 19.53
CA ARG A 168 -4.76 -37.17 18.36
C ARG A 168 -5.19 -35.73 18.37
N MET A 169 -4.24 -34.83 18.19
CA MET A 169 -4.49 -33.41 18.13
C MET A 169 -4.61 -32.94 16.68
N ALA A 170 -5.63 -32.13 16.43
CA ALA A 170 -5.75 -31.36 15.21
C ALA A 170 -5.93 -29.88 15.56
N ILE A 171 -5.28 -29.00 14.79
CA ILE A 171 -5.43 -27.54 14.92
C ILE A 171 -6.08 -26.99 13.67
N THR A 172 -7.09 -26.15 13.85
CA THR A 172 -7.83 -25.49 12.75
C THR A 172 -8.06 -24.01 13.02
N GLU A 173 -8.23 -23.24 11.95
CA GLU A 173 -8.80 -21.89 11.96
C GLU A 173 -9.91 -21.84 10.92
N GLY A 174 -11.17 -21.75 11.37
CA GLY A 174 -12.32 -21.93 10.47
C GLY A 174 -12.27 -23.31 9.79
N SER A 175 -12.19 -23.34 8.46
CA SER A 175 -12.05 -24.56 7.67
C SER A 175 -10.60 -24.96 7.35
N THR A 176 -9.62 -24.15 7.74
CA THR A 176 -8.20 -24.38 7.45
C THR A 176 -7.59 -25.26 8.53
N SER A 177 -6.96 -26.37 8.15
CA SER A 177 -6.19 -27.23 9.07
C SER A 177 -4.71 -26.89 9.01
N TYR A 178 -4.06 -26.91 10.17
CA TYR A 178 -2.63 -26.67 10.31
C TYR A 178 -1.89 -27.97 10.63
N SER A 179 -0.85 -28.25 9.85
CA SER A 179 0.09 -29.34 10.11
C SER A 179 1.17 -28.90 11.09
N HIS A 180 1.88 -29.87 11.66
CA HIS A 180 3.08 -29.59 12.46
C HIS A 180 4.12 -28.80 11.63
N ASN A 181 4.72 -27.77 12.22
CA ASN A 181 5.62 -26.79 11.59
C ASN A 181 4.97 -25.96 10.46
N ALA A 182 3.65 -25.81 10.48
CA ALA A 182 2.99 -24.88 9.56
C ALA A 182 3.25 -23.43 9.98
N GLU A 183 3.43 -22.55 8.99
CA GLU A 183 3.54 -21.11 9.19
C GLU A 183 2.16 -20.47 9.33
N ILE A 184 2.03 -19.58 10.33
CA ILE A 184 0.88 -18.72 10.56
C ILE A 184 1.35 -17.28 10.37
N ASN A 185 0.94 -16.68 9.25
CA ASN A 185 1.19 -15.27 8.98
C ASN A 185 0.06 -14.40 9.54
N LEU A 186 0.35 -13.62 10.57
CA LEU A 186 -0.59 -12.72 11.25
C LEU A 186 -0.77 -11.36 10.55
N GLY A 187 -0.10 -11.14 9.42
CA GLY A 187 -0.20 -9.94 8.61
C GLY A 187 0.75 -8.83 9.07
N SER A 188 0.38 -7.59 8.72
CA SER A 188 1.13 -6.39 9.10
C SER A 188 0.39 -5.60 10.17
N VAL A 189 1.13 -5.11 11.16
CA VAL A 189 0.63 -4.26 12.25
C VAL A 189 1.63 -3.12 12.44
N GLN A 190 1.16 -1.91 12.75
CA GLN A 190 2.04 -0.80 13.05
C GLN A 190 2.81 -1.05 14.35
N GLU A 191 4.05 -0.59 14.44
CA GLU A 191 4.79 -0.67 15.69
C GLU A 191 4.04 0.03 16.83
N ASN A 192 4.12 -0.57 18.03
CA ASN A 192 3.39 -0.15 19.22
C ASN A 192 1.86 -0.20 19.12
N ASP A 193 1.31 -0.91 18.12
CA ASP A 193 -0.12 -1.18 17.96
C ASP A 193 -0.43 -2.69 18.14
N SER A 194 -1.71 -3.05 18.17
CA SER A 194 -2.20 -4.41 18.36
C SER A 194 -3.05 -4.87 17.17
N GLY A 195 -2.67 -6.01 16.59
CA GLY A 195 -3.42 -6.64 15.51
C GLY A 195 -4.74 -7.26 15.96
N SER A 196 -5.52 -7.76 14.99
CA SER A 196 -6.74 -8.51 15.31
C SER A 196 -6.41 -9.90 15.87
N ALA A 197 -7.08 -10.30 16.95
CA ALA A 197 -6.95 -11.63 17.52
C ALA A 197 -7.51 -12.70 16.55
N ARG A 198 -6.66 -13.66 16.15
CA ARG A 198 -7.05 -14.83 15.36
C ARG A 198 -7.38 -16.01 16.26
N THR A 199 -8.48 -16.69 16.00
CA THR A 199 -9.01 -17.77 16.86
C THR A 199 -8.78 -19.14 16.23
N PHE A 200 -8.05 -19.98 16.93
CA PHE A 200 -7.72 -21.33 16.54
C PHE A 200 -8.46 -22.35 17.42
N THR A 201 -8.74 -23.52 16.87
CA THR A 201 -9.42 -24.62 17.56
C THR A 201 -8.52 -25.85 17.62
N ILE A 202 -8.27 -26.34 18.83
CA ILE A 202 -7.62 -27.61 19.12
C ILE A 202 -8.72 -28.65 19.30
N THR A 203 -8.68 -29.72 18.53
CA THR A 203 -9.65 -30.83 18.60
C THR A 203 -8.92 -32.13 18.88
N ASN A 204 -9.49 -32.97 19.76
CA ASN A 204 -9.04 -34.34 19.92
C ASN A 204 -9.76 -35.26 18.93
N THR A 205 -9.11 -35.65 17.85
CA THR A 205 -9.66 -36.55 16.81
C THR A 205 -9.45 -38.03 17.13
N GLY A 206 -8.60 -38.33 18.12
CA GLY A 206 -8.26 -39.69 18.54
C GLY A 206 -9.36 -40.36 19.37
N SER A 207 -8.98 -41.43 20.06
CA SER A 207 -9.88 -42.29 20.84
C SER A 207 -9.57 -42.33 22.34
N GLN A 208 -8.47 -41.73 22.77
CA GLN A 208 -8.15 -41.49 24.18
C GLN A 208 -8.17 -40.01 24.51
N ASN A 209 -8.18 -39.67 25.81
CA ASN A 209 -8.13 -38.28 26.25
C ASN A 209 -6.79 -37.63 25.88
N LEU A 210 -6.87 -36.50 25.17
CA LEU A 210 -5.74 -35.62 24.92
C LEU A 210 -5.50 -34.76 26.16
N THR A 211 -4.30 -34.81 26.70
CA THR A 211 -3.89 -34.11 27.92
C THR A 211 -2.74 -33.16 27.60
N PHE A 212 -2.87 -31.90 28.04
CA PHE A 212 -1.77 -30.92 27.95
C PHE A 212 -0.73 -31.23 29.02
N THR A 213 0.54 -31.30 28.64
CA THR A 213 1.64 -31.68 29.55
C THR A 213 2.34 -30.47 30.19
N ASN A 214 2.09 -29.27 29.67
CA ASN A 214 2.61 -28.01 30.21
C ASN A 214 1.50 -27.12 30.78
N SER A 215 1.86 -26.24 31.72
CA SER A 215 1.01 -25.17 32.24
C SER A 215 1.78 -23.85 32.21
N PRO A 216 1.41 -22.87 31.38
CA PRO A 216 0.24 -22.86 30.48
C PRO A 216 0.30 -23.92 29.37
N ALA A 217 -0.87 -24.28 28.81
CA ALA A 217 -0.99 -25.31 27.77
C ALA A 217 -0.18 -25.02 26.50
N ILE A 218 0.00 -23.74 26.17
CA ILE A 218 0.75 -23.28 24.99
C ILE A 218 1.94 -22.44 25.45
N SER A 219 3.14 -22.81 25.00
CA SER A 219 4.37 -22.05 25.19
C SER A 219 4.80 -21.34 23.90
N LYS A 220 5.68 -20.36 24.04
CA LYS A 220 6.29 -19.64 22.91
C LYS A 220 7.79 -19.55 23.09
N ALA A 221 8.53 -19.59 21.99
CA ALA A 221 9.97 -19.41 21.93
C ALA A 221 10.37 -18.57 20.71
N GLY A 222 11.66 -18.22 20.63
CA GLY A 222 12.22 -17.41 19.54
C GLY A 222 12.42 -15.94 19.90
N THR A 223 13.14 -15.21 19.05
CA THR A 223 13.61 -13.84 19.34
C THR A 223 12.47 -12.85 19.60
N ASN A 224 11.38 -12.93 18.83
CA ASN A 224 10.27 -11.97 18.93
C ASN A 224 9.05 -12.54 19.66
N HIS A 225 9.20 -13.61 20.46
CA HIS A 225 8.06 -14.31 21.06
C HIS A 225 7.18 -13.45 21.98
N THR A 226 7.70 -12.33 22.49
CA THR A 226 6.97 -11.38 23.34
C THR A 226 5.98 -10.54 22.54
N GLU A 227 6.20 -10.40 21.23
CA GLU A 227 5.36 -9.64 20.31
C GLU A 227 4.16 -10.47 19.80
N PHE A 228 3.98 -11.71 20.29
CA PHE A 228 2.86 -12.58 19.94
C PHE A 228 2.09 -12.97 21.20
N THR A 229 0.97 -12.33 21.50
CA THR A 229 0.15 -12.62 22.68
C THR A 229 -0.77 -13.82 22.44
N ILE A 230 -0.85 -14.74 23.41
CA ILE A 230 -1.67 -15.96 23.32
C ILE A 230 -2.80 -15.91 24.34
N GLY A 231 -4.04 -15.91 23.86
CA GLY A 231 -5.21 -16.20 24.68
C GLY A 231 -5.26 -17.69 24.98
N GLN A 232 -4.72 -18.09 26.13
CA GLN A 232 -4.52 -19.50 26.51
C GLN A 232 -5.84 -20.28 26.55
N PRO A 233 -5.87 -21.52 26.03
CA PRO A 233 -6.99 -22.40 26.29
C PRO A 233 -6.93 -22.88 27.75
N SER A 234 -8.04 -23.41 28.23
CA SER A 234 -8.07 -24.14 29.49
C SER A 234 -7.22 -25.42 29.40
N ASN A 235 -6.42 -25.69 30.43
CA ASN A 235 -5.57 -26.89 30.57
C ASN A 235 -6.32 -28.21 30.82
N ALA A 236 -7.66 -28.20 30.82
CA ALA A 236 -8.42 -29.42 31.10
C ALA A 236 -8.41 -30.36 29.88
N ASN A 237 -8.30 -31.66 30.16
CA ASN A 237 -8.23 -32.71 29.15
C ASN A 237 -9.36 -32.61 28.12
N LEU A 238 -9.07 -32.95 26.87
CA LEU A 238 -10.03 -33.09 25.79
C LEU A 238 -10.37 -34.57 25.61
N THR A 239 -11.62 -34.94 25.88
CA THR A 239 -12.12 -36.27 25.52
C THR A 239 -12.25 -36.41 24.00
N PRO A 240 -12.33 -37.62 23.44
CA PRO A 240 -12.52 -37.83 22.01
C PRO A 240 -13.67 -36.98 21.42
N GLY A 241 -13.41 -36.33 20.28
CA GLY A 241 -14.35 -35.47 19.55
C GLY A 241 -14.56 -34.06 20.13
N ASN A 242 -14.06 -33.77 21.33
CA ASN A 242 -14.18 -32.44 21.93
C ASN A 242 -13.04 -31.50 21.51
N SER A 243 -13.33 -30.21 21.60
CA SER A 243 -12.42 -29.14 21.18
C SER A 243 -12.35 -27.97 22.18
N ARG A 244 -11.32 -27.15 22.01
CA ARG A 244 -11.08 -25.89 22.75
C ARG A 244 -10.49 -24.85 21.80
N THR A 245 -10.77 -23.58 22.08
CA THR A 245 -10.21 -22.47 21.32
C THR A 245 -9.08 -21.77 22.07
N PHE A 246 -8.14 -21.22 21.32
CA PHE A 246 -7.13 -20.27 21.80
C PHE A 246 -7.00 -19.13 20.78
N THR A 247 -6.41 -18.01 21.18
CA THR A 247 -6.19 -16.88 20.26
C THR A 247 -4.72 -16.53 20.14
N ILE A 248 -4.34 -15.96 19.00
CA ILE A 248 -3.03 -15.36 18.75
C ILE A 248 -3.24 -13.91 18.32
N THR A 249 -2.53 -12.97 18.94
CA THR A 249 -2.53 -11.54 18.61
C THR A 249 -1.09 -11.09 18.39
N PHE A 250 -0.85 -10.32 17.32
CA PHE A 250 0.47 -9.76 17.02
C PHE A 250 0.53 -8.31 17.52
N GLU A 251 1.51 -8.03 18.38
CA GLU A 251 1.68 -6.76 19.11
C GLU A 251 3.15 -6.33 19.01
N PRO A 252 3.60 -5.87 17.84
CA PRO A 252 4.99 -5.52 17.63
C PRO A 252 5.37 -4.20 18.30
N THR A 253 6.64 -4.07 18.69
CA THR A 253 7.15 -2.85 19.37
C THR A 253 8.19 -2.08 18.56
N VAL A 254 8.68 -2.67 17.48
CA VAL A 254 9.69 -2.09 16.59
C VAL A 254 9.37 -2.54 15.17
N ASP A 255 9.54 -1.68 14.18
CA ASP A 255 9.43 -2.01 12.77
C ASP A 255 10.26 -3.26 12.34
N GLY A 256 9.84 -3.90 11.24
CA GLY A 256 10.50 -5.07 10.64
C GLY A 256 9.79 -6.41 10.83
N SER A 257 10.37 -7.46 10.25
CA SER A 257 9.81 -8.83 10.28
C SER A 257 10.04 -9.50 11.63
N LYS A 258 8.99 -10.15 12.15
CA LYS A 258 8.97 -10.80 13.46
C LYS A 258 8.67 -12.27 13.32
N THR A 259 9.42 -13.10 14.04
CA THR A 259 9.19 -14.54 14.07
C THR A 259 9.20 -15.09 15.48
N ALA A 260 8.38 -16.10 15.71
CA ALA A 260 8.34 -16.88 16.94
C ALA A 260 7.86 -18.30 16.65
N THR A 261 8.12 -19.23 17.55
CA THR A 261 7.55 -20.58 17.50
C THR A 261 6.57 -20.73 18.64
N LEU A 262 5.40 -21.25 18.35
CA LEU A 262 4.38 -21.65 19.32
C LEU A 262 4.41 -23.17 19.47
N THR A 263 4.45 -23.66 20.71
CA THR A 263 4.48 -25.10 20.99
C THR A 263 3.31 -25.49 21.87
N ILE A 264 2.60 -26.55 21.47
CA ILE A 264 1.54 -27.19 22.26
C ILE A 264 2.01 -28.59 22.62
N GLU A 265 2.29 -28.81 23.89
CA GLU A 265 2.75 -30.13 24.36
C GLU A 265 1.59 -30.96 24.89
N THR A 266 1.46 -32.18 24.36
CA THR A 266 0.38 -33.11 24.69
C THR A 266 0.88 -34.54 24.78
N ASN A 267 0.00 -35.45 25.20
CA ASN A 267 0.21 -36.89 25.13
C ASN A 267 -0.13 -37.51 23.76
N ASP A 268 -0.28 -36.71 22.69
CA ASP A 268 -0.35 -37.22 21.31
C ASP A 268 0.99 -37.89 20.94
N PRO A 269 1.02 -39.21 20.66
CA PRO A 269 2.29 -39.89 20.41
C PRO A 269 2.95 -39.57 19.07
N ASP A 270 2.24 -38.96 18.11
CA ASP A 270 2.85 -38.58 16.82
C ASP A 270 3.53 -37.22 16.94
N PHE A 271 2.91 -36.29 17.68
CA PHE A 271 3.39 -34.93 17.89
C PHE A 271 3.27 -34.54 19.36
N PRO A 272 4.11 -35.11 20.25
CA PRO A 272 4.06 -34.79 21.67
C PRO A 272 4.40 -33.32 21.96
N ALA A 273 5.14 -32.67 21.06
CA ALA A 273 5.32 -31.22 21.00
C ALA A 273 4.93 -30.75 19.59
N PHE A 274 3.72 -30.21 19.46
CA PHE A 274 3.23 -29.70 18.19
C PHE A 274 3.62 -28.23 18.04
N GLU A 275 4.49 -27.96 17.08
CA GLU A 275 5.00 -26.62 16.80
C GLU A 275 4.29 -25.95 15.61
N LEU A 276 4.13 -24.63 15.71
CA LEU A 276 3.65 -23.73 14.67
C LEU A 276 4.59 -22.53 14.59
N ASP A 277 4.99 -22.17 13.37
CA ASP A 277 5.81 -20.99 13.14
C ASP A 277 4.91 -19.76 13.01
N LEU A 278 5.18 -18.72 13.78
CA LEU A 278 4.46 -17.46 13.74
C LEU A 278 5.30 -16.43 12.99
N VAL A 279 4.69 -15.76 12.02
CA VAL A 279 5.31 -14.63 11.32
C VAL A 279 4.37 -13.42 11.32
N GLY A 280 4.95 -12.24 11.42
CA GLY A 280 4.25 -10.96 11.34
C GLY A 280 5.19 -9.86 10.85
N THR A 281 4.66 -8.81 10.23
CA THR A 281 5.45 -7.65 9.79
C THR A 281 5.06 -6.42 10.58
N SER A 282 5.99 -5.83 11.31
CA SER A 282 5.80 -4.53 11.94
C SER A 282 6.08 -3.42 10.94
N THR A 283 5.14 -2.49 10.74
CA THR A 283 5.37 -1.28 9.92
C THR A 283 5.73 -0.09 10.81
N PRO A 284 6.60 0.82 10.35
CA PRO A 284 6.98 2.00 11.14
C PRO A 284 5.75 2.87 11.45
N GLU A 285 5.80 3.56 12.59
CA GLU A 285 4.82 4.58 12.95
C GLU A 285 4.85 5.72 11.91
N PRO A 286 3.68 6.18 11.41
CA PRO A 286 3.63 7.34 10.53
C PRO A 286 4.23 8.57 11.20
N GLN A 287 5.11 9.28 10.50
CA GLN A 287 5.74 10.51 11.00
C GLN A 287 5.56 11.64 9.98
N PRO A 288 5.27 12.89 10.42
CA PRO A 288 5.31 14.04 9.53
C PRO A 288 6.78 14.36 9.17
N MET A 289 7.00 14.92 7.98
CA MET A 289 8.35 15.36 7.56
C MET A 289 8.24 16.67 6.78
N ILE A 290 8.83 17.75 7.32
CA ILE A 290 8.77 19.08 6.71
C ILE A 290 9.84 19.26 5.63
N GLN A 291 9.46 19.93 4.54
CA GLN A 291 10.40 20.37 3.50
C GLN A 291 10.08 21.81 3.11
N ILE A 292 11.10 22.66 3.09
CA ILE A 292 10.95 24.08 2.74
C ILE A 292 11.56 24.33 1.36
N GLU A 293 10.77 24.90 0.46
CA GLU A 293 11.15 25.15 -0.92
C GLU A 293 11.02 26.64 -1.28
N HIS A 294 11.97 27.14 -2.08
CA HIS A 294 11.81 28.37 -2.85
C HIS A 294 12.36 28.18 -4.26
N ASN A 295 11.56 28.50 -5.29
CA ASN A 295 11.91 28.27 -6.70
C ASN A 295 12.39 26.83 -7.01
N SER A 296 11.72 25.83 -6.42
CA SER A 296 12.07 24.40 -6.55
C SER A 296 13.46 24.03 -6.00
N VAL A 297 14.00 24.84 -5.09
CA VAL A 297 15.21 24.54 -4.33
C VAL A 297 14.82 24.30 -2.88
N ASP A 298 15.31 23.19 -2.32
CA ASP A 298 15.09 22.81 -0.94
C ASP A 298 16.05 23.55 0.00
N TYR A 299 15.54 23.97 1.15
CA TYR A 299 16.29 24.65 2.20
C TYR A 299 16.15 23.89 3.52
N THR A 300 17.28 23.62 4.15
CA THR A 300 17.36 23.02 5.49
C THR A 300 17.71 24.08 6.54
N SER A 301 17.49 23.76 7.82
CA SER A 301 17.79 24.67 8.93
C SER A 301 19.26 25.15 8.90
N GLY A 302 19.46 26.45 9.14
CA GLY A 302 20.75 27.15 8.95
C GLY A 302 21.01 27.61 7.52
N GLY A 303 20.18 27.22 6.55
CA GLY A 303 20.24 27.66 5.16
C GLY A 303 19.97 29.15 4.97
N SER A 304 20.15 29.65 3.74
CA SER A 304 19.87 31.06 3.41
C SER A 304 18.99 31.13 2.17
N ILE A 305 17.83 31.76 2.28
CA ILE A 305 17.02 32.11 1.11
C ILE A 305 17.82 33.11 0.26
N PRO A 306 17.76 33.05 -1.09
CA PRO A 306 18.48 34.00 -1.94
C PRO A 306 18.13 35.43 -1.54
N THR A 307 19.12 36.32 -1.55
CA THR A 307 18.93 37.70 -1.11
C THR A 307 17.75 38.39 -1.82
N PHE A 308 17.09 39.30 -1.11
CA PHE A 308 16.09 40.22 -1.68
C PHE A 308 16.73 41.33 -2.53
N GLY A 309 18.07 41.35 -2.62
CA GLY A 309 18.82 42.30 -3.42
C GLY A 309 18.91 43.65 -2.74
N THR A 310 19.03 44.69 -3.57
CA THR A 310 19.15 46.08 -3.12
C THR A 310 17.83 46.81 -3.37
N VAL A 311 17.25 47.38 -2.32
CA VAL A 311 15.95 48.07 -2.34
C VAL A 311 16.12 49.42 -1.66
N TRP A 312 15.55 50.48 -2.20
CA TRP A 312 15.62 51.80 -1.56
C TRP A 312 14.91 51.79 -0.20
N PRO A 313 15.37 52.58 0.78
CA PRO A 313 14.62 52.76 2.01
C PRO A 313 13.17 53.20 1.73
N ASP A 314 12.23 52.68 2.50
CA ASP A 314 10.77 52.88 2.40
C ASP A 314 10.11 52.29 1.13
N ASP A 315 10.85 51.56 0.29
CA ASP A 315 10.31 50.74 -0.80
C ASP A 315 10.14 49.27 -0.40
N VAL A 316 9.39 48.52 -1.21
CA VAL A 316 9.13 47.08 -1.01
C VAL A 316 9.80 46.26 -2.11
N SER A 317 10.52 45.20 -1.74
CA SER A 317 11.11 44.25 -2.69
C SER A 317 10.05 43.47 -3.48
N SER A 318 10.48 42.75 -4.52
CA SER A 318 9.66 41.64 -5.03
C SER A 318 9.48 40.57 -3.93
N SER A 319 8.32 39.94 -3.90
CA SER A 319 8.02 38.90 -2.92
C SER A 319 8.71 37.59 -3.29
N LYS A 320 9.25 36.88 -2.30
CA LYS A 320 9.71 35.50 -2.43
C LYS A 320 8.63 34.56 -1.90
N SER A 321 8.18 33.67 -2.77
CA SER A 321 7.22 32.61 -2.44
C SER A 321 7.95 31.45 -1.77
N ILE A 322 7.62 31.16 -0.53
CA ILE A 322 8.13 30.04 0.26
C ILE A 322 7.05 28.97 0.34
N THR A 323 7.39 27.75 -0.05
CA THR A 323 6.48 26.59 0.02
C THR A 323 6.93 25.70 1.17
N VAL A 324 5.99 25.35 2.05
CA VAL A 324 6.16 24.33 3.09
C VAL A 324 5.43 23.09 2.62
N ARG A 325 6.13 21.98 2.48
CA ARG A 325 5.57 20.68 2.11
C ARG A 325 5.64 19.71 3.28
N ASN A 326 4.66 18.83 3.36
CA ASN A 326 4.76 17.63 4.17
C ASN A 326 5.10 16.45 3.25
N ILE A 327 6.34 15.98 3.33
CA ILE A 327 6.84 14.81 2.60
C ILE A 327 6.85 13.54 3.45
N GLY A 328 6.30 13.61 4.67
CA GLY A 328 6.13 12.49 5.58
C GLY A 328 4.87 11.69 5.31
N THR A 329 4.61 10.73 6.19
CA THR A 329 3.47 9.81 6.12
C THR A 329 2.35 10.13 7.10
N ASP A 330 2.60 11.00 8.08
CA ASP A 330 1.57 11.56 8.97
C ASP A 330 1.33 13.06 8.70
N THR A 331 0.22 13.59 9.22
CA THR A 331 -0.15 15.00 9.09
C THR A 331 0.79 15.88 9.90
N LEU A 332 1.38 16.88 9.24
CA LEU A 332 2.14 17.93 9.90
C LEU A 332 1.18 18.91 10.57
N THR A 333 1.33 19.15 11.85
CA THR A 333 0.53 20.07 12.69
C THR A 333 1.42 21.07 13.43
N GLY A 334 0.78 21.96 14.20
CA GLY A 334 1.50 22.98 14.97
C GLY A 334 2.28 23.98 14.13
N LEU A 335 1.96 24.09 12.83
CA LEU A 335 2.74 24.92 11.91
C LEU A 335 2.60 26.40 12.27
N ASP A 336 3.70 27.00 12.71
CA ASP A 336 3.86 28.43 12.90
C ASP A 336 5.06 28.93 12.09
N VAL A 337 4.95 30.15 11.61
CA VAL A 337 6.05 30.82 10.91
C VAL A 337 6.24 32.15 11.58
N SER A 338 7.47 32.49 11.95
CA SER A 338 7.85 33.77 12.55
C SER A 338 9.10 34.37 11.89
N ILE A 339 9.36 35.65 12.14
CA ILE A 339 10.58 36.32 11.69
C ILE A 339 11.23 36.93 12.92
N SER A 340 12.49 36.58 13.15
CA SER A 340 13.26 36.99 14.31
C SER A 340 14.61 37.61 13.92
N GLY A 341 15.35 38.10 14.92
CA GLY A 341 16.66 38.73 14.73
C GLY A 341 16.62 40.26 14.63
N THR A 342 17.81 40.85 14.46
CA THR A 342 18.05 42.30 14.62
C THR A 342 17.23 43.19 13.69
N ASN A 343 17.00 42.76 12.45
CA ASN A 343 16.26 43.55 11.45
C ASN A 343 14.92 42.89 11.09
N ALA A 344 14.32 42.10 12.00
CA ALA A 344 13.09 41.35 11.74
C ALA A 344 11.94 42.20 11.20
N SER A 345 11.80 43.44 11.69
CA SER A 345 10.75 44.37 11.25
C SER A 345 10.86 44.80 9.78
N GLN A 346 12.01 44.58 9.14
CA GLN A 346 12.27 44.93 7.73
C GLN A 346 11.98 43.75 6.79
N PHE A 347 11.54 42.60 7.33
CA PHE A 347 11.09 41.46 6.54
C PHE A 347 9.65 41.14 6.91
N VAL A 348 8.75 41.20 5.93
CA VAL A 348 7.31 41.06 6.16
C VAL A 348 6.83 39.79 5.49
N ARG A 349 6.02 38.98 6.19
CA ARG A 349 5.40 37.77 5.65
C ARG A 349 3.89 37.91 5.54
N THR A 350 3.29 37.20 4.58
CA THR A 350 1.84 37.03 4.53
C THR A 350 1.35 36.03 5.58
N ALA A 351 0.07 36.10 5.93
CA ALA A 351 -0.57 35.09 6.79
C ALA A 351 -0.51 33.70 6.15
N LEU A 352 -0.37 32.66 6.99
CA LEU A 352 -0.45 31.28 6.54
C LEU A 352 -1.90 30.91 6.19
N PRO A 353 -2.15 30.12 5.13
CA PRO A 353 -3.48 29.64 4.77
C PRO A 353 -4.03 28.57 5.74
N GLY A 354 -3.17 27.98 6.58
CA GLY A 354 -3.53 26.98 7.58
C GLY A 354 -2.34 26.59 8.43
N THR A 355 -2.59 25.85 9.51
CA THR A 355 -1.58 25.40 10.49
C THR A 355 -1.34 23.88 10.44
N THR A 356 -1.89 23.20 9.42
CA THR A 356 -1.78 21.75 9.22
C THR A 356 -1.57 21.41 7.75
N ILE A 357 -0.76 20.39 7.47
CA ILE A 357 -0.48 19.91 6.11
C ILE A 357 -0.60 18.37 6.11
N ALA A 358 -1.60 17.84 5.40
CA ALA A 358 -1.74 16.39 5.21
C ALA A 358 -0.54 15.80 4.43
N PRO A 359 -0.26 14.49 4.53
CA PRO A 359 0.80 13.83 3.76
C PRO A 359 0.74 14.16 2.26
N GLY A 360 1.87 14.57 1.69
CA GLY A 360 1.98 15.01 0.28
C GLY A 360 1.39 16.39 -0.02
N GLY A 361 0.78 17.04 0.97
CA GLY A 361 0.24 18.40 0.87
C GLY A 361 1.31 19.48 0.93
N SER A 362 0.91 20.71 0.63
CA SER A 362 1.78 21.89 0.75
C SER A 362 0.99 23.16 1.02
N ILE A 363 1.61 24.12 1.70
CA ILE A 363 1.13 25.49 1.80
C ILE A 363 2.21 26.45 1.29
N THR A 364 1.79 27.67 0.93
CA THR A 364 2.69 28.70 0.43
C THR A 364 2.39 30.02 1.13
N PHE A 365 3.45 30.77 1.45
CA PHE A 365 3.37 32.15 1.92
C PHE A 365 4.46 32.98 1.24
N ASN A 366 4.29 34.30 1.25
CA ASN A 366 5.24 35.23 0.66
C ASN A 366 6.00 35.98 1.73
N VAL A 367 7.27 36.31 1.45
CA VAL A 367 8.10 37.22 2.23
C VAL A 367 8.56 38.38 1.35
N THR A 368 8.53 39.60 1.87
CA THR A 368 9.07 40.82 1.25
C THR A 368 10.14 41.43 2.16
N PHE A 369 11.03 42.23 1.57
CA PHE A 369 12.01 43.04 2.27
C PHE A 369 11.65 44.53 2.10
N GLU A 370 11.55 45.21 3.23
CA GLU A 370 11.09 46.60 3.37
C GLU A 370 12.12 47.36 4.22
N PRO A 371 13.26 47.77 3.64
CA PRO A 371 14.29 48.46 4.41
C PRO A 371 13.82 49.84 4.83
N ASP A 372 14.08 50.22 6.08
CA ASP A 372 13.84 51.58 6.60
C ASP A 372 15.10 52.48 6.56
N THR A 373 16.26 51.87 6.36
CA THR A 373 17.57 52.51 6.45
C THR A 373 18.56 51.84 5.52
N ILE A 374 19.59 52.61 5.14
CA ILE A 374 20.66 52.14 4.25
C ILE A 374 21.51 51.03 4.90
N GLY A 375 22.10 50.17 4.07
CA GLY A 375 23.05 49.14 4.48
C GLY A 375 22.48 47.73 4.56
N SER A 376 23.32 46.76 4.94
CA SER A 376 22.97 45.34 4.97
C SER A 376 22.01 45.01 6.11
N LYS A 377 20.97 44.23 5.80
CA LYS A 377 19.92 43.79 6.72
C LYS A 377 19.83 42.28 6.72
N THR A 378 19.79 41.72 7.92
CA THR A 378 19.62 40.28 8.14
C THR A 378 18.55 40.01 9.19
N ALA A 379 17.82 38.92 8.98
CA ALA A 379 16.83 38.37 9.89
C ALA A 379 16.80 36.85 9.71
N THR A 380 16.05 36.17 10.57
CA THR A 380 15.83 34.73 10.50
C THR A 380 14.35 34.47 10.30
N LEU A 381 14.01 33.61 9.33
CA LEU A 381 12.69 33.05 9.12
C LEU A 381 12.62 31.73 9.90
N ASP A 382 11.83 31.69 10.96
CA ASP A 382 11.66 30.52 11.80
C ASP A 382 10.34 29.83 11.42
N ILE A 383 10.39 28.54 11.15
CA ILE A 383 9.25 27.71 10.76
C ILE A 383 9.20 26.56 11.77
N GLU A 384 8.20 26.56 12.63
CA GLU A 384 8.00 25.57 13.68
C GLU A 384 6.86 24.63 13.29
N SER A 385 7.01 23.33 13.53
CA SER A 385 5.95 22.32 13.35
C SER A 385 6.23 21.10 14.23
N ASP A 386 5.38 20.08 14.20
CA ASP A 386 5.62 18.77 14.81
C ASP A 386 6.53 17.84 13.98
N ASP A 387 7.50 18.41 13.24
CA ASP A 387 8.35 17.65 12.32
C ASP A 387 9.11 16.50 13.02
N GLY A 388 9.09 15.32 12.37
CA GLY A 388 9.15 14.00 12.98
C GLY A 388 10.38 13.70 13.83
N ASP A 389 10.23 13.94 15.13
CA ASP A 389 10.83 13.17 16.22
C ASP A 389 9.80 13.15 17.36
N ASP A 390 9.09 12.02 17.50
CA ASP A 390 8.38 11.55 18.70
C ASP A 390 7.50 12.52 19.54
N GLY A 391 6.93 13.57 18.92
CA GLY A 391 6.03 14.51 19.59
C GLY A 391 6.71 15.78 20.12
N SER A 392 7.94 16.06 19.69
CA SER A 392 8.60 17.35 19.89
C SER A 392 8.29 18.32 18.75
N ALA A 393 7.99 19.58 19.06
CA ALA A 393 7.96 20.62 18.03
C ALA A 393 9.39 20.86 17.50
N SER A 394 9.59 20.66 16.21
CA SER A 394 10.83 20.83 15.47
C SER A 394 10.82 22.16 14.70
N SER A 395 11.99 22.79 14.54
CA SER A 395 12.12 24.11 13.92
C SER A 395 13.11 24.15 12.77
N VAL A 396 12.72 24.79 11.67
CA VAL A 396 13.57 25.16 10.55
C VAL A 396 13.81 26.66 10.57
N SER A 397 15.06 27.08 10.76
CA SER A 397 15.46 28.48 10.75
C SER A 397 16.24 28.80 9.48
N LEU A 398 15.79 29.76 8.67
CA LEU A 398 16.42 30.18 7.43
C LEU A 398 16.87 31.63 7.50
N ASN A 399 18.08 31.94 7.02
CA ASN A 399 18.58 33.29 6.97
C ASN A 399 17.92 34.09 5.83
N LEU A 400 17.48 35.29 6.16
CA LEU A 400 17.00 36.31 5.24
C LEU A 400 18.06 37.41 5.11
N SER A 401 18.25 37.93 3.90
CA SER A 401 19.20 39.02 3.64
C SER A 401 18.72 39.99 2.56
N GLY A 402 18.96 41.27 2.78
CA GLY A 402 18.68 42.36 1.83
C GLY A 402 19.57 43.55 2.11
N THR A 403 19.68 44.48 1.17
CA THR A 403 20.45 45.73 1.34
C THR A 403 19.57 46.94 1.10
N GLY A 404 19.48 47.83 2.08
CA GLY A 404 18.95 49.18 1.88
C GLY A 404 19.89 49.96 0.96
N HIS A 405 19.41 50.40 -0.21
CA HIS A 405 20.21 51.07 -1.22
C HIS A 405 20.83 52.35 -0.65
N SER A 406 22.13 52.54 -0.85
CA SER A 406 22.83 53.77 -0.49
C SER A 406 23.35 54.45 -1.75
N GLY A 407 23.00 55.71 -1.92
CA GLY A 407 23.70 56.63 -2.81
C GLY A 407 23.54 56.37 -4.31
N ARG A 408 22.83 57.25 -5.00
CA ARG A 408 23.03 57.49 -6.43
C ARG A 408 23.78 58.79 -6.64
N ASP A 409 24.87 58.70 -7.38
CA ASP A 409 25.67 59.86 -7.77
C ASP A 409 24.96 60.65 -8.89
N ILE A 410 24.81 61.95 -8.65
CA ILE A 410 24.32 62.92 -9.61
C ILE A 410 25.48 63.90 -9.87
N LEU A 411 25.96 63.92 -11.10
CA LEU A 411 26.88 64.97 -11.54
C LEU A 411 26.07 66.25 -11.78
N VAL A 412 26.37 67.27 -10.98
CA VAL A 412 25.82 68.62 -11.11
C VAL A 412 26.88 69.48 -11.76
N GLU A 413 26.53 70.13 -12.87
CA GLU A 413 27.39 71.09 -13.59
C GLU A 413 26.68 72.44 -13.68
N TRP A 414 27.42 73.55 -13.54
CA TRP A 414 26.89 74.90 -13.63
C TRP A 414 27.85 75.85 -14.39
N ASP A 415 27.34 77.00 -14.78
CA ASP A 415 28.12 78.03 -15.48
C ASP A 415 28.78 78.99 -14.48
N GLN A 416 30.07 79.27 -14.66
CA GLN A 416 30.88 80.19 -13.86
C GLN A 416 30.43 81.66 -13.99
N ALA A 417 29.78 82.04 -15.10
CA ALA A 417 29.56 83.43 -15.49
C ALA A 417 28.46 84.17 -14.69
N LYS A 418 27.76 83.52 -13.76
CA LYS A 418 26.59 84.09 -13.06
C LYS A 418 26.87 84.63 -11.66
N GLU A 419 28.10 84.56 -11.18
CA GLU A 419 28.39 84.65 -9.75
C GLU A 419 29.63 85.55 -9.55
N GLN A 420 29.47 86.87 -9.70
CA GLN A 420 30.58 87.81 -9.50
C GLN A 420 31.04 87.80 -8.04
N GLY A 421 32.19 87.17 -7.76
CA GLY A 421 32.87 87.27 -6.47
C GLY A 421 33.39 85.97 -5.85
N VAL A 422 33.27 84.81 -6.51
CA VAL A 422 33.67 83.50 -5.94
C VAL A 422 35.20 83.37 -5.70
N SER A 423 36.01 84.27 -6.27
CA SER A 423 37.46 84.06 -6.40
C SER A 423 38.34 85.09 -5.70
N ASP A 424 37.79 86.17 -5.11
CA ASP A 424 38.63 87.33 -4.81
C ASP A 424 39.13 87.43 -3.36
N THR A 425 38.66 86.60 -2.41
CA THR A 425 39.20 86.61 -1.02
C THR A 425 38.74 85.45 -0.13
N GLY A 426 38.45 84.28 -0.72
CA GLY A 426 37.75 83.17 -0.05
C GLY A 426 36.28 83.18 -0.44
N GLY A 427 35.68 81.99 -0.63
CA GLY A 427 34.36 81.82 -1.23
C GLY A 427 34.20 80.43 -1.84
N GLY A 428 33.11 80.18 -2.54
CA GLY A 428 32.84 78.89 -3.18
C GLY A 428 31.41 78.78 -3.68
N TYR A 429 31.01 77.56 -4.01
CA TYR A 429 29.62 77.22 -4.34
C TYR A 429 29.00 76.34 -3.26
N ALA A 430 27.71 76.50 -3.00
CA ALA A 430 26.89 75.54 -2.28
C ALA A 430 25.97 74.85 -3.28
N VAL A 431 26.13 73.54 -3.46
CA VAL A 431 25.26 72.71 -4.28
C VAL A 431 24.18 72.16 -3.38
N CYS A 432 23.00 72.77 -3.44
CA CYS A 432 21.88 72.44 -2.59
C CYS A 432 20.84 71.63 -3.33
N TYR A 433 20.25 70.63 -2.68
CA TYR A 433 19.34 69.70 -3.31
C TYR A 433 18.24 69.21 -2.36
N SER A 434 17.05 68.97 -2.92
CA SER A 434 15.86 68.53 -2.19
C SER A 434 14.89 67.81 -3.14
N GLN A 435 14.05 66.92 -2.61
CA GLN A 435 12.91 66.38 -3.36
C GLN A 435 11.70 67.34 -3.38
N ASN A 436 11.77 68.45 -2.64
CA ASN A 436 10.74 69.49 -2.64
C ASN A 436 11.03 70.54 -3.72
N SER A 437 10.14 70.66 -4.71
CA SER A 437 10.30 71.65 -5.78
C SER A 437 10.24 73.07 -5.21
N GLY A 438 11.13 73.94 -5.69
CA GLY A 438 11.13 75.35 -5.29
C GLY A 438 11.73 75.62 -3.92
N PHE A 439 12.31 74.62 -3.23
CA PHE A 439 12.95 74.75 -1.92
C PHE A 439 13.87 75.98 -1.82
N ASN A 440 13.92 76.57 -0.63
CA ASN A 440 14.82 77.68 -0.31
C ASN A 440 16.05 77.13 0.46
N PRO A 441 17.26 77.28 -0.08
CA PRO A 441 18.46 76.69 0.53
C PRO A 441 18.97 77.36 1.78
N ALA A 442 18.42 78.54 2.13
CA ALA A 442 18.55 79.08 3.47
C ALA A 442 17.91 78.18 4.54
N ASP A 443 16.97 77.30 4.15
CA ASP A 443 16.25 76.39 5.04
C ASP A 443 16.91 75.00 5.13
N VAL A 444 18.23 74.91 4.92
CA VAL A 444 18.99 73.66 5.06
C VAL A 444 18.76 73.07 6.46
N ASP A 445 18.34 71.80 6.49
CA ASP A 445 18.00 71.09 7.72
C ASP A 445 18.76 69.76 7.85
N GLY A 446 19.44 69.31 6.78
CA GLY A 446 20.12 68.03 6.72
C GLY A 446 19.17 66.82 6.69
N SER A 447 17.88 67.04 6.46
CA SER A 447 16.84 66.00 6.45
C SER A 447 16.00 66.00 5.18
N THR A 448 15.55 67.17 4.73
CA THR A 448 14.77 67.36 3.51
C THR A 448 15.47 68.26 2.50
N ILE A 449 16.37 69.12 2.97
CA ILE A 449 17.20 70.00 2.17
C ILE A 449 18.66 69.79 2.59
N PHE A 450 19.49 69.48 1.60
CA PHE A 450 20.91 69.21 1.77
C PHE A 450 21.72 70.23 0.98
N CYS A 451 22.93 70.57 1.44
CA CYS A 451 23.87 71.40 0.69
C CYS A 451 25.29 70.89 0.87
N ASP A 452 25.99 70.73 -0.24
CA ASP A 452 27.41 70.42 -0.22
C ASP A 452 28.24 71.59 -0.74
N LEU A 453 29.32 71.93 -0.02
CA LEU A 453 30.19 73.05 -0.39
C LEU A 453 31.26 72.64 -1.41
N VAL A 454 31.55 73.53 -2.35
CA VAL A 454 32.67 73.50 -3.29
C VAL A 454 33.48 74.75 -3.04
N SER A 455 34.43 74.64 -2.10
CA SER A 455 35.26 75.76 -1.69
C SER A 455 36.30 76.12 -2.75
N TRP A 456 36.61 77.41 -2.83
CA TRP A 456 37.72 77.89 -3.66
C TRP A 456 39.06 77.28 -3.20
N PRO A 457 39.90 76.76 -4.12
CA PRO A 457 41.09 75.99 -3.76
C PRO A 457 42.31 76.84 -3.30
N GLY A 458 42.19 78.16 -3.19
CA GLY A 458 43.29 79.03 -2.77
C GLY A 458 44.07 79.69 -3.92
N SER A 459 43.84 79.26 -5.16
CA SER A 459 44.38 79.85 -6.39
C SER A 459 43.64 79.31 -7.62
N GLY A 460 43.47 80.13 -8.67
CA GLY A 460 42.75 79.71 -9.88
C GLY A 460 41.23 79.71 -9.69
N ASP A 461 40.52 79.05 -10.61
CA ASP A 461 39.06 79.02 -10.61
C ASP A 461 38.49 77.90 -9.72
N THR A 462 37.37 78.18 -9.05
CA THR A 462 36.61 77.17 -8.30
C THR A 462 35.94 76.20 -9.29
N SER A 463 35.96 74.89 -9.00
CA SER A 463 35.28 73.87 -9.81
C SER A 463 33.81 74.23 -10.05
N THR A 464 33.36 74.10 -11.29
CA THR A 464 31.97 74.32 -11.71
C THR A 464 31.16 73.03 -11.83
N SER A 465 31.67 71.95 -11.24
CA SER A 465 30.97 70.68 -11.13
C SER A 465 31.16 70.03 -9.77
N LYS A 466 30.16 69.24 -9.36
CA LYS A 466 30.16 68.43 -8.15
C LYS A 466 29.32 67.17 -8.36
N VAL A 467 29.84 66.03 -7.91
CA VAL A 467 29.03 64.83 -7.72
C VAL A 467 28.39 64.91 -6.34
N ILE A 468 27.06 64.92 -6.28
CA ILE A 468 26.28 64.76 -5.04
C ILE A 468 25.74 63.33 -4.98
N THR A 469 25.56 62.78 -3.79
CA THR A 469 25.06 61.42 -3.59
C THR A 469 23.70 61.48 -2.87
N VAL A 470 22.66 60.92 -3.50
CA VAL A 470 21.30 60.92 -2.93
C VAL A 470 20.89 59.52 -2.45
N ASN A 471 20.19 59.45 -1.31
CA ASN A 471 19.84 58.18 -0.65
C ASN A 471 18.42 57.68 -0.93
N TYR A 472 17.68 58.35 -1.81
CA TYR A 472 16.33 57.96 -2.21
C TYR A 472 16.14 58.14 -3.72
N HIS A 473 15.30 57.29 -4.32
CA HIS A 473 14.82 57.51 -5.68
C HIS A 473 13.82 58.66 -5.75
N GLY A 474 13.46 59.06 -6.97
CA GLY A 474 12.49 60.12 -7.22
C GLY A 474 13.09 61.36 -7.85
N THR A 475 12.32 62.44 -7.86
CA THR A 475 12.73 63.69 -8.50
C THR A 475 13.49 64.57 -7.51
N TRP A 476 14.73 64.89 -7.86
CA TRP A 476 15.61 65.77 -7.10
C TRP A 476 15.72 67.12 -7.81
N TYR A 477 15.50 68.18 -7.05
CA TYR A 477 15.65 69.56 -7.47
C TYR A 477 16.95 70.11 -6.91
N ILE A 478 17.77 70.72 -7.77
CA ILE A 478 19.12 71.17 -7.42
C ILE A 478 19.25 72.65 -7.75
N LYS A 479 19.83 73.41 -6.82
CA LYS A 479 20.15 74.83 -6.98
C LYS A 479 21.58 75.07 -6.50
N VAL A 480 22.37 75.79 -7.28
CA VAL A 480 23.74 76.18 -6.95
C VAL A 480 23.74 77.65 -6.53
N TYR A 481 24.46 77.97 -5.47
CA TYR A 481 24.63 79.33 -4.95
C TYR A 481 26.12 79.61 -4.87
N ALA A 482 26.60 80.76 -5.31
CA ALA A 482 27.91 81.20 -4.87
C ALA A 482 27.83 82.07 -3.61
N PHE A 483 28.90 81.98 -2.84
CA PHE A 483 29.13 82.82 -1.66
C PHE A 483 30.55 83.35 -1.68
N ALA A 484 30.75 84.52 -1.07
CA ALA A 484 32.06 85.16 -0.93
C ALA A 484 32.42 85.28 0.55
N GLY A 485 33.71 85.26 0.87
CA GLY A 485 34.25 85.24 2.24
C GLY A 485 33.94 86.51 3.05
N PHE A 486 33.55 87.60 2.39
CA PHE A 486 33.18 88.88 3.02
C PHE A 486 31.71 89.29 2.81
N ASN A 487 30.91 88.49 2.09
CA ASN A 487 29.46 88.70 1.94
C ASN A 487 28.75 87.34 2.07
N THR A 488 28.13 87.11 3.23
CA THR A 488 27.44 85.86 3.56
C THR A 488 26.07 85.73 2.89
N ASP A 489 25.54 86.80 2.30
CA ASP A 489 24.17 86.80 1.75
C ASP A 489 24.06 86.13 0.37
N GLY A 490 25.20 85.74 -0.23
CA GLY A 490 25.25 84.94 -1.47
C GLY A 490 24.72 85.64 -2.73
N GLY A 491 25.04 85.09 -3.90
CA GLY A 491 24.38 85.47 -5.16
C GLY A 491 22.97 84.90 -5.27
N PRO A 492 22.11 85.41 -6.18
CA PRO A 492 20.84 84.76 -6.47
C PRO A 492 21.09 83.34 -7.02
N PRO A 493 20.27 82.34 -6.64
CA PRO A 493 20.49 80.97 -7.07
C PRO A 493 20.57 80.78 -8.58
N SER A 494 21.24 79.71 -8.99
CA SER A 494 21.06 79.13 -10.32
C SER A 494 19.58 78.82 -10.59
N ALA A 495 19.23 78.73 -11.88
CA ALA A 495 17.97 78.10 -12.24
C ALA A 495 17.92 76.68 -11.65
N GLN A 496 16.73 76.27 -11.20
CA GLN A 496 16.53 74.94 -10.62
C GLN A 496 16.76 73.87 -11.68
N GLN A 497 17.73 72.99 -11.43
CA GLN A 497 17.93 71.77 -12.20
C GLN A 497 17.02 70.68 -11.65
N THR A 498 16.55 69.78 -12.52
CA THR A 498 15.69 68.66 -12.14
C THR A 498 16.32 67.37 -12.63
N VAL A 499 16.55 66.43 -11.71
CA VAL A 499 17.14 65.12 -12.02
C VAL A 499 16.19 64.04 -11.48
N VAL A 500 15.84 63.09 -12.33
CA VAL A 500 15.03 61.94 -11.94
C VAL A 500 15.97 60.78 -11.62
N VAL A 501 15.94 60.33 -10.38
CA VAL A 501 16.60 59.11 -9.94
C VAL A 501 15.61 57.96 -10.08
N PRO A 502 15.85 56.98 -10.97
CA PRO A 502 14.95 55.85 -11.11
C PRO A 502 14.99 54.94 -9.87
N GLN A 503 13.83 54.34 -9.60
CA GLN A 503 13.64 53.26 -8.64
C GLN A 503 14.61 52.10 -8.92
#